data_AF-A0A318Z0K2-F1
#
_entry.id   AF-A0A318Z0K2-F1
#
_cell.length_a   1.000
_cell.length_b   1.000
_cell.length_c   1.000
_cell.angle_alpha   90.00
_cell.angle_beta   90.00
_cell.angle_gamma   90.00
#
_symmetry.space_group_name_H-M   'P 1'
#
loop_
_entity.id
_entity.type
_entity.pdbx_description
1 polymer ?
#
loop_
_entity_poly.entity_id
_entity_poly.type
_entity_poly.pdbx_seq_one_letter_code
_entity_poly.pdbx_strand_id
1 'polypeptide(L)'
;MAIQSTLSLALLGLFPSATAQRVDGSKYNSPTGGPPASYFAAASSIPVAVIQSAAAKASSVPSLATYPINTDKNSPKSTIHDDWVKFRRGAALSWVADMDVDCDGIDYKCAGNGDGQPQTNWGALAAYEVPFIVIPDTFLAANPDLLPGNNVAAVICHGKMYYGILGDSNGDDPELTGEASWLIARTCFPDEGLNGAKGHVAADVTYIVFTGKNAVLSSRALGKHYLTNFTTLRTRGDKLAGALASHLGLPGETARPRVTSSPVATTETKTASATEDAASPPNYEACSWADQDEGATCSSDDD
;
A
#
# COMPACT_ATOMS: atom_id res chain seq x y z
N MET A 1 53.67 3.19 44.86
CA MET A 1 52.29 3.68 44.75
C MET A 1 52.14 4.33 43.39
N ALA A 2 51.48 3.66 42.44
CA ALA A 2 51.18 4.21 41.12
C ALA A 2 49.67 4.04 40.91
N ILE A 3 48.96 5.15 40.84
CA ILE A 3 47.50 5.20 40.63
C ILE A 3 47.30 5.22 39.12
N GLN A 4 46.86 4.10 38.54
CA GLN A 4 46.36 4.06 37.17
C GLN A 4 44.94 4.64 37.15
N SER A 5 44.79 5.78 36.48
CA SER A 5 43.50 6.39 36.20
C SER A 5 42.90 5.73 34.95
N THR A 6 41.77 5.04 35.12
CA THR A 6 40.97 4.49 34.03
C THR A 6 40.11 5.58 33.43
N LEU A 7 40.42 5.98 32.19
CA LEU A 7 39.61 6.90 31.40
C LEU A 7 38.45 6.11 30.77
N SER A 8 37.25 6.23 31.33
CA SER A 8 36.03 5.69 30.73
C SER A 8 35.64 6.54 29.52
N LEU A 9 35.86 5.99 28.32
CA LEU A 9 35.43 6.61 27.06
C LEU A 9 33.93 6.35 26.87
N ALA A 10 33.10 7.33 27.22
CA ALA A 10 31.67 7.29 26.92
C ALA A 10 31.48 7.46 25.39
N LEU A 11 31.16 6.38 24.69
CA LEU A 11 30.64 6.45 23.33
C LEU A 11 29.23 7.07 23.38
N LEU A 12 29.12 8.37 23.08
CA LEU A 12 27.84 8.96 22.69
C LEU A 12 27.45 8.37 21.33
N GLY A 13 26.47 7.47 21.32
CA GLY A 13 25.81 7.04 20.11
C GLY A 13 25.11 8.23 19.45
N LEU A 14 25.65 8.68 18.31
CA LEU A 14 24.96 9.58 17.41
C LEU A 14 23.79 8.80 16.79
N PHE A 15 22.60 8.97 17.33
CA PHE A 15 21.37 8.58 16.63
C PHE A 15 21.26 9.48 15.40
N PRO A 16 21.28 8.94 14.17
CA PRO A 16 20.99 9.75 13.00
C PRO A 16 19.57 10.28 13.15
N SER A 17 19.41 11.59 13.30
CA SER A 17 18.12 12.24 13.14
C SER A 17 17.65 11.90 11.73
N ALA A 18 16.68 11.00 11.63
CA ALA A 18 16.09 10.59 10.36
C ALA A 18 15.31 11.79 9.79
N THR A 19 16.02 12.69 9.11
CA THR A 19 15.38 13.72 8.32
C THR A 19 14.52 13.01 7.28
N ALA A 20 13.23 13.37 7.23
CA ALA A 20 12.34 12.82 6.22
C ALA A 20 12.98 13.02 4.84
N GLN A 21 13.02 11.95 4.06
CA GLN A 21 13.65 11.88 2.76
C GLN A 21 12.79 12.63 1.73
N ARG A 22 12.82 13.95 1.86
CA ARG A 22 12.15 14.91 1.01
C ARG A 22 13.08 15.31 -0.12
N VAL A 23 12.54 15.35 -1.32
CA VAL A 23 13.31 15.64 -2.53
C VAL A 23 12.60 16.69 -3.38
N ASP A 24 13.41 17.39 -4.18
CA ASP A 24 12.93 18.09 -5.36
C ASP A 24 12.90 17.07 -6.51
N GLY A 25 11.70 16.56 -6.82
CA GLY A 25 11.53 15.47 -7.79
C GLY A 25 12.01 15.82 -9.20
N SER A 26 11.99 17.10 -9.58
CA SER A 26 12.51 17.53 -10.89
C SER A 26 13.99 17.18 -11.08
N LYS A 27 14.77 17.11 -10.00
CA LYS A 27 16.20 16.72 -10.03
C LYS A 27 16.42 15.23 -10.25
N TYR A 28 15.38 14.42 -10.07
CA TYR A 28 15.41 12.98 -10.26
C TYR A 28 14.67 12.56 -11.54
N ASN A 29 14.06 13.49 -12.28
CA ASN A 29 13.36 13.18 -13.52
C ASN A 29 14.32 13.04 -14.71
N SER A 30 14.90 11.85 -14.90
CA SER A 30 15.81 11.56 -16.01
C SER A 30 15.78 10.07 -16.39
N PRO A 31 15.80 9.71 -17.69
CA PRO A 31 15.73 8.32 -18.13
C PRO A 31 16.93 7.46 -17.71
N THR A 32 18.06 8.10 -17.41
CA THR A 32 19.30 7.46 -16.90
C THR A 32 19.54 7.79 -15.43
N GLY A 33 18.63 8.56 -14.83
CA GLY A 33 18.61 8.90 -13.42
C GLY A 33 17.37 8.32 -12.74
N GLY A 34 16.99 8.92 -11.63
CA GLY A 34 15.89 8.47 -10.80
C GLY A 34 16.26 8.47 -9.33
N PRO A 35 15.27 8.51 -8.43
CA PRO A 35 15.48 8.28 -7.01
C PRO A 35 16.17 6.92 -6.77
N PRO A 36 17.17 6.83 -5.89
CA PRO A 36 17.79 5.55 -5.56
C PRO A 36 16.76 4.52 -5.10
N ALA A 37 16.89 3.24 -5.48
CA ALA A 37 15.94 2.20 -5.08
C ALA A 37 15.70 2.11 -3.56
N SER A 38 16.73 2.42 -2.74
CA SER A 38 16.61 2.50 -1.28
C SER A 38 15.59 3.53 -0.78
N TYR A 39 15.19 4.48 -1.62
CA TYR A 39 14.20 5.51 -1.34
C TYR A 39 12.78 4.97 -1.29
N PHE A 40 12.52 3.82 -1.92
CA PHE A 40 11.20 3.20 -1.96
C PHE A 40 11.23 1.69 -1.74
N ALA A 41 12.40 1.10 -1.49
CA ALA A 41 12.52 -0.28 -1.04
C ALA A 41 11.84 -0.51 0.33
N ALA A 42 11.20 -1.66 0.46
CA ALA A 42 10.64 -2.13 1.72
C ALA A 42 11.72 -2.33 2.79
N ALA A 43 11.33 -2.17 4.06
CA ALA A 43 12.20 -2.50 5.18
C ALA A 43 12.59 -3.99 5.18
N SER A 44 13.80 -4.29 5.63
CA SER A 44 14.32 -5.66 5.74
C SER A 44 13.51 -6.55 6.70
N SER A 45 12.70 -5.96 7.57
CA SER A 45 11.77 -6.65 8.45
C SER A 45 10.51 -7.16 7.74
N ILE A 46 10.22 -6.72 6.51
CA ILE A 46 9.06 -7.17 5.74
C ILE A 46 9.36 -8.58 5.19
N PRO A 47 8.54 -9.60 5.50
CA PRO A 47 8.78 -10.98 5.05
C PRO A 47 8.33 -11.15 3.60
N VAL A 48 9.08 -10.57 2.66
CA VAL A 48 8.74 -10.53 1.22
C VAL A 48 8.45 -11.92 0.65
N ALA A 49 9.26 -12.93 1.00
CA ALA A 49 9.05 -14.30 0.52
C ALA A 49 7.71 -14.91 0.97
N VAL A 50 7.21 -14.56 2.16
CA VAL A 50 5.90 -15.02 2.66
C VAL A 50 4.78 -14.38 1.86
N ILE A 51 4.86 -13.06 1.64
CA ILE A 51 3.87 -12.31 0.85
C ILE A 51 3.85 -12.83 -0.59
N GLN A 52 5.02 -12.99 -1.22
CA GLN A 52 5.13 -13.49 -2.60
C GLN A 52 4.59 -14.92 -2.72
N SER A 53 4.90 -15.80 -1.76
CA SER A 53 4.37 -17.17 -1.74
C SER A 53 2.86 -17.23 -1.53
N ALA A 54 2.28 -16.26 -0.81
CA ALA A 54 0.84 -16.15 -0.63
C ALA A 54 0.17 -15.62 -1.91
N ALA A 55 0.75 -14.62 -2.58
CA ALA A 55 0.25 -14.10 -3.86
C ALA A 55 0.19 -15.21 -4.92
N ALA A 56 1.23 -16.04 -5.00
CA ALA A 56 1.26 -17.19 -5.92
C ALA A 56 0.21 -18.28 -5.62
N LYS A 57 -0.42 -18.24 -4.44
CA LYS A 57 -1.49 -19.17 -4.02
C LYS A 57 -2.86 -18.50 -4.00
N ALA A 58 -2.94 -17.21 -4.33
CA ALA A 58 -4.20 -16.49 -4.40
C ALA A 58 -5.12 -17.14 -5.43
N SER A 59 -6.41 -17.18 -5.14
CA SER A 59 -7.36 -17.98 -5.93
C SER A 59 -8.74 -17.36 -6.04
N SER A 60 -9.06 -16.37 -5.21
CA SER A 60 -10.28 -15.60 -5.31
C SER A 60 -10.15 -14.60 -6.45
N VAL A 61 -11.10 -14.60 -7.38
CA VAL A 61 -11.06 -13.79 -8.60
C VAL A 61 -12.32 -12.92 -8.65
N PRO A 62 -12.19 -11.58 -8.54
CA PRO A 62 -13.31 -10.67 -8.73
C PRO A 62 -13.72 -10.60 -10.21
N SER A 63 -14.85 -9.95 -10.50
CA SER A 63 -15.28 -9.70 -11.88
C SER A 63 -14.27 -8.82 -12.62
N LEU A 64 -14.13 -9.05 -13.94
CA LEU A 64 -13.32 -8.22 -14.85
C LEU A 64 -11.84 -8.19 -14.45
N ALA A 65 -11.26 -9.32 -14.04
CA ALA A 65 -9.97 -9.36 -13.38
C ALA A 65 -8.86 -10.09 -14.14
N THR A 66 -9.12 -10.60 -15.35
CA THR A 66 -8.16 -11.42 -16.11
C THR A 66 -7.85 -10.80 -17.47
N TYR A 67 -6.58 -10.52 -17.70
CA TYR A 67 -6.09 -9.73 -18.84
C TYR A 67 -4.86 -10.38 -19.45
N PRO A 68 -4.59 -10.18 -20.76
CA PRO A 68 -3.28 -10.50 -21.30
C PRO A 68 -2.19 -9.66 -20.65
N ILE A 69 -0.97 -10.18 -20.68
CA ILE A 69 0.22 -9.43 -20.24
C ILE A 69 0.92 -8.72 -21.42
N ASN A 70 0.59 -9.09 -22.66
CA ASN A 70 1.09 -8.43 -23.86
C ASN A 70 0.14 -8.62 -25.06
N THR A 71 0.46 -8.01 -26.20
CA THR A 71 -0.37 -8.03 -27.40
C THR A 71 -0.13 -9.24 -28.33
N ASP A 72 0.70 -10.20 -27.92
CA ASP A 72 0.96 -11.39 -28.73
C ASP A 72 -0.29 -12.27 -28.85
N LYS A 73 -0.43 -12.94 -30.01
CA LYS A 73 -1.57 -13.82 -30.32
C LYS A 73 -1.86 -14.88 -29.24
N ASN A 74 -0.83 -15.36 -28.55
CA ASN A 74 -0.93 -16.38 -27.49
C ASN A 74 -0.45 -15.84 -26.14
N SER A 75 -0.64 -14.54 -25.90
CA SER A 75 -0.23 -13.89 -24.66
C SER A 75 -0.75 -14.66 -23.44
N PRO A 76 0.12 -14.98 -22.45
CA PRO A 76 -0.31 -15.48 -21.16
C PRO A 76 -1.32 -14.52 -20.51
N LYS A 77 -2.20 -15.07 -19.69
CA LYS A 77 -3.14 -14.27 -18.91
C LYS A 77 -2.63 -14.09 -17.49
N SER A 78 -2.75 -12.87 -16.99
CA SER A 78 -2.55 -12.50 -15.59
C SER A 78 -3.91 -12.20 -14.98
N THR A 79 -4.10 -12.61 -13.72
CA THR A 79 -5.37 -12.47 -13.01
C THR A 79 -5.16 -11.70 -11.71
N ILE A 80 -5.96 -10.66 -11.52
CA ILE A 80 -6.06 -9.89 -10.29
C ILE A 80 -6.88 -10.69 -9.29
N HIS A 81 -6.33 -10.87 -8.09
CA HIS A 81 -6.95 -11.64 -7.01
C HIS A 81 -7.38 -10.75 -5.85
N ASP A 82 -8.51 -11.10 -5.23
CA ASP A 82 -9.12 -10.36 -4.12
C ASP A 82 -9.12 -11.09 -2.77
N ASP A 83 -8.29 -12.13 -2.63
CA ASP A 83 -8.17 -12.95 -1.42
C ASP A 83 -8.00 -12.12 -0.13
N TRP A 84 -7.38 -10.93 -0.22
CA TRP A 84 -7.01 -10.11 0.94
C TRP A 84 -7.87 -8.86 1.13
N VAL A 85 -8.85 -8.57 0.26
CA VAL A 85 -9.59 -7.30 0.32
C VAL A 85 -10.46 -7.13 1.57
N LYS A 86 -10.76 -8.24 2.26
CA LYS A 86 -11.55 -8.26 3.51
C LYS A 86 -10.70 -8.11 4.77
N PHE A 87 -9.38 -8.03 4.66
CA PHE A 87 -8.52 -7.84 5.84
C PHE A 87 -8.79 -6.48 6.48
N ARG A 88 -8.85 -6.45 7.81
CA ARG A 88 -9.10 -5.19 8.54
C ARG A 88 -7.95 -4.18 8.37
N ARG A 89 -6.73 -4.67 8.14
CA ARG A 89 -5.53 -3.85 7.85
C ARG A 89 -4.69 -4.57 6.81
N GLY A 90 -4.03 -3.81 5.94
CA GLY A 90 -3.24 -4.41 4.85
C GLY A 90 -4.11 -5.12 3.82
N ALA A 91 -5.39 -4.75 3.70
CA ALA A 91 -6.24 -5.21 2.61
C ALA A 91 -5.60 -4.84 1.28
N ALA A 92 -5.59 -5.79 0.35
CA ALA A 92 -4.92 -5.63 -0.92
C ALA A 92 -5.49 -6.55 -2.00
N LEU A 93 -5.23 -6.17 -3.24
CA LEU A 93 -5.29 -7.02 -4.42
C LEU A 93 -3.88 -7.51 -4.75
N SER A 94 -3.76 -8.66 -5.42
CA SER A 94 -2.48 -9.16 -5.91
C SER A 94 -2.58 -9.90 -7.24
N TRP A 95 -1.54 -9.82 -8.06
CA TRP A 95 -1.41 -10.60 -9.29
C TRP A 95 0.06 -10.83 -9.64
N VAL A 96 0.28 -11.75 -10.58
CA VAL A 96 1.60 -12.00 -11.18
C VAL A 96 1.50 -11.72 -12.67
N ALA A 97 2.39 -10.88 -13.15
CA ALA A 97 2.51 -10.52 -14.57
C ALA A 97 4.00 -10.38 -14.92
N ASP A 98 4.24 -9.99 -16.16
CA ASP A 98 5.53 -9.52 -16.64
C ASP A 98 5.78 -8.06 -16.19
N MET A 99 6.70 -7.34 -16.86
CA MET A 99 6.94 -5.93 -16.55
C MET A 99 7.21 -5.08 -17.78
N ASP A 100 6.17 -4.42 -18.26
CA ASP A 100 6.23 -3.40 -19.31
C ASP A 100 6.42 -2.00 -18.72
N VAL A 101 6.92 -1.09 -19.56
CA VAL A 101 7.27 0.28 -19.17
C VAL A 101 6.17 1.24 -19.58
N ASP A 102 5.50 1.79 -18.58
CA ASP A 102 4.61 2.93 -18.75
C ASP A 102 5.40 4.24 -18.52
N CYS A 103 5.22 5.17 -19.47
CA CYS A 103 5.83 6.48 -19.48
C CYS A 103 4.84 7.64 -19.41
N ASP A 104 3.54 7.36 -19.27
CA ASP A 104 2.50 8.36 -19.28
C ASP A 104 2.70 9.44 -18.21
N GLY A 105 2.16 10.62 -18.51
CA GLY A 105 2.42 11.85 -17.77
C GLY A 105 3.46 12.73 -18.44
N ILE A 106 4.39 13.33 -17.68
CA ILE A 106 5.31 14.32 -18.27
C ILE A 106 6.42 13.70 -19.11
N ASP A 107 6.66 12.40 -18.98
CA ASP A 107 7.70 11.67 -19.69
C ASP A 107 7.16 10.79 -20.83
N TYR A 108 5.91 11.03 -21.27
CA TYR A 108 5.19 10.22 -22.26
C TYR A 108 5.90 10.01 -23.60
N LYS A 109 6.94 10.81 -23.88
CA LYS A 109 7.82 10.69 -25.05
C LYS A 109 9.13 9.95 -24.74
N CYS A 110 9.13 9.10 -23.72
CA CYS A 110 10.30 8.31 -23.37
C CYS A 110 10.74 7.43 -24.56
N ALA A 111 11.99 7.00 -24.55
CA ALA A 111 12.52 6.21 -25.66
C ALA A 111 11.67 4.96 -25.89
N GLY A 112 11.27 4.73 -27.13
CA GLY A 112 10.46 3.57 -27.52
C GLY A 112 8.95 3.73 -27.32
N ASN A 113 8.48 4.74 -26.58
CA ASN A 113 7.04 4.92 -26.38
C ASN A 113 6.38 5.50 -27.65
N GLY A 114 5.46 4.74 -28.24
CA GLY A 114 4.76 5.08 -29.47
C GLY A 114 3.35 5.66 -29.27
N ASP A 115 2.76 5.41 -28.10
CA ASP A 115 1.35 5.65 -27.76
C ASP A 115 1.15 6.48 -26.48
N GLY A 116 2.25 6.92 -25.85
CA GLY A 116 2.21 7.63 -24.59
C GLY A 116 1.27 8.84 -24.54
N GLN A 117 0.62 9.01 -23.39
CA GLN A 117 -0.30 10.09 -23.10
C GLN A 117 0.31 11.13 -22.15
N PRO A 118 0.00 12.43 -22.33
CA PRO A 118 0.58 13.48 -21.51
C PRO A 118 0.06 13.54 -20.07
N GLN A 119 -0.88 12.67 -19.67
CA GLN A 119 -1.46 12.58 -18.33
C GLN A 119 -1.52 11.12 -17.90
N THR A 120 -1.48 10.91 -16.58
CA THR A 120 -1.95 9.68 -15.94
C THR A 120 -3.32 9.94 -15.29
N ASN A 121 -3.98 8.94 -14.72
CA ASN A 121 -5.34 9.11 -14.15
C ASN A 121 -5.48 10.25 -13.12
N TRP A 122 -4.47 10.47 -12.26
CA TRP A 122 -4.56 11.44 -11.14
C TRP A 122 -3.52 12.55 -11.18
N GLY A 123 -2.90 12.77 -12.33
CA GLY A 123 -1.87 13.79 -12.50
C GLY A 123 -1.16 13.67 -13.83
N ALA A 124 0.01 14.26 -13.94
CA ALA A 124 0.92 13.97 -15.03
C ALA A 124 2.23 13.54 -14.39
N LEU A 125 2.24 12.30 -13.89
CA LEU A 125 3.37 11.76 -13.14
C LEU A 125 4.64 11.76 -14.00
N ALA A 126 5.78 11.89 -13.34
CA ALA A 126 7.09 11.74 -13.96
C ALA A 126 7.49 10.27 -13.90
N ALA A 127 7.39 9.52 -14.99
CA ALA A 127 7.69 8.09 -15.02
C ALA A 127 9.14 7.77 -14.62
N TYR A 128 10.08 8.72 -14.78
CA TYR A 128 11.45 8.53 -14.33
C TYR A 128 11.65 8.76 -12.82
N GLU A 129 10.68 9.35 -12.11
CA GLU A 129 10.81 9.75 -10.71
C GLU A 129 9.76 9.14 -9.78
N VAL A 130 8.52 9.01 -10.22
CA VAL A 130 7.43 8.50 -9.42
C VAL A 130 7.34 6.99 -9.62
N PRO A 131 7.54 6.18 -8.57
CA PRO A 131 7.28 4.75 -8.67
C PRO A 131 5.77 4.53 -8.70
N PHE A 132 5.25 4.08 -9.84
CA PHE A 132 3.85 3.72 -9.99
C PHE A 132 3.65 2.44 -10.78
N ILE A 133 2.48 1.83 -10.59
CA ILE A 133 1.97 0.70 -11.37
C ILE A 133 0.71 1.12 -12.12
N VAL A 134 0.37 0.32 -13.11
CA VAL A 134 -0.82 0.47 -13.96
C VAL A 134 -1.73 -0.75 -13.77
N ILE A 135 -3.03 -0.53 -13.84
CA ILE A 135 -4.02 -1.61 -13.90
C ILE A 135 -4.97 -1.41 -15.08
N PRO A 136 -5.68 -2.44 -15.54
CA PRO A 136 -6.66 -2.31 -16.61
C PRO A 136 -7.77 -1.31 -16.26
N ASP A 137 -8.11 -0.42 -17.20
CA ASP A 137 -9.10 0.64 -16.99
C ASP A 137 -10.49 0.09 -16.67
N THR A 138 -10.92 -0.96 -17.37
CA THR A 138 -12.19 -1.65 -17.10
C THR A 138 -12.25 -2.19 -15.66
N PHE A 139 -11.13 -2.69 -15.13
CA PHE A 139 -11.08 -3.17 -13.75
C PHE A 139 -11.12 -2.01 -12.75
N LEU A 140 -10.37 -0.92 -13.01
CA LEU A 140 -10.40 0.29 -12.19
C LEU A 140 -11.82 0.87 -12.10
N ALA A 141 -12.48 1.05 -13.25
CA ALA A 141 -13.83 1.60 -13.36
C ALA A 141 -14.88 0.76 -12.62
N ALA A 142 -14.69 -0.56 -12.54
CA ALA A 142 -15.58 -1.46 -11.81
C ALA A 142 -15.36 -1.43 -10.28
N ASN A 143 -14.25 -0.85 -9.79
CA ASN A 143 -13.84 -0.91 -8.39
C ASN A 143 -13.54 0.47 -7.75
N PRO A 144 -14.38 1.51 -7.95
CA PRO A 144 -14.06 2.90 -7.56
C PRO A 144 -13.93 3.09 -6.04
N ASP A 145 -14.73 2.38 -5.24
CA ASP A 145 -14.65 2.46 -3.78
C ASP A 145 -13.41 1.75 -3.22
N LEU A 146 -12.97 0.69 -3.90
CA LEU A 146 -11.81 -0.11 -3.53
C LEU A 146 -10.50 0.61 -3.90
N LEU A 147 -10.50 1.28 -5.06
CA LEU A 147 -9.37 1.94 -5.70
C LEU A 147 -9.69 3.40 -6.04
N PRO A 148 -9.82 4.28 -5.03
CA PRO A 148 -10.14 5.69 -5.24
C PRO A 148 -8.98 6.50 -5.88
N GLY A 149 -7.80 5.89 -6.07
CA GLY A 149 -6.66 6.48 -6.75
C GLY A 149 -5.49 6.83 -5.85
N ASN A 150 -4.28 6.85 -6.42
CA ASN A 150 -3.02 7.05 -5.69
C ASN A 150 -2.86 6.09 -4.49
N ASN A 151 -3.49 4.93 -4.55
CA ASN A 151 -3.34 3.87 -3.56
C ASN A 151 -1.89 3.44 -3.49
N VAL A 152 -1.34 3.17 -2.31
CA VAL A 152 0.00 2.61 -2.17
C VAL A 152 0.01 1.24 -2.85
N ALA A 153 1.01 1.02 -3.68
CA ALA A 153 1.28 -0.21 -4.36
C ALA A 153 2.62 -0.79 -3.91
N ALA A 154 2.84 -2.06 -4.18
CA ALA A 154 4.12 -2.72 -4.04
C ALA A 154 4.36 -3.65 -5.22
N VAL A 155 5.62 -3.73 -5.64
CA VAL A 155 6.10 -4.62 -6.68
C VAL A 155 7.20 -5.50 -6.11
N ILE A 156 7.11 -6.80 -6.33
CA ILE A 156 8.13 -7.77 -5.92
C ILE A 156 8.79 -8.36 -7.17
N CYS A 157 10.10 -8.15 -7.27
CA CYS A 157 10.96 -8.67 -8.33
C CYS A 157 12.29 -9.11 -7.71
N HIS A 158 12.84 -10.25 -8.14
CA HIS A 158 14.06 -10.84 -7.57
C HIS A 158 14.07 -10.95 -6.03
N GLY A 159 12.92 -11.27 -5.43
CA GLY A 159 12.75 -11.41 -3.98
C GLY A 159 12.86 -10.11 -3.17
N LYS A 160 12.89 -8.95 -3.83
CA LYS A 160 12.89 -7.62 -3.21
C LYS A 160 11.56 -6.93 -3.45
N MET A 161 11.10 -6.16 -2.48
CA MET A 161 9.85 -5.39 -2.58
C MET A 161 10.15 -3.89 -2.69
N TYR A 162 9.48 -3.23 -3.62
CA TYR A 162 9.56 -1.80 -3.89
C TYR A 162 8.17 -1.19 -3.82
N TYR A 163 8.02 -0.09 -3.08
CA TYR A 163 6.76 0.63 -2.96
C TYR A 163 6.59 1.63 -4.10
N GLY A 164 5.34 1.82 -4.49
CA GLY A 164 4.91 2.85 -5.40
C GLY A 164 3.47 3.24 -5.12
N ILE A 165 2.79 3.72 -6.14
CA ILE A 165 1.35 3.95 -6.11
C ILE A 165 0.65 3.28 -7.30
N LEU A 166 -0.66 3.07 -7.19
CA LEU A 166 -1.52 3.00 -8.36
C LEU A 166 -1.57 4.39 -8.98
N GLY A 167 -0.87 4.57 -10.10
CA GLY A 167 -0.67 5.88 -10.72
C GLY A 167 -1.44 6.08 -12.02
N ASP A 168 -1.74 4.98 -12.71
CA ASP A 168 -2.45 5.02 -13.98
C ASP A 168 -3.29 3.76 -14.26
N SER A 169 -4.02 3.81 -15.38
CA SER A 169 -4.75 2.68 -15.93
C SER A 169 -4.49 2.50 -17.43
N ASN A 170 -4.42 1.25 -17.87
CA ASN A 170 -4.29 0.92 -19.29
C ASN A 170 -5.69 0.90 -19.93
N GLY A 171 -5.92 1.81 -20.87
CA GLY A 171 -7.17 1.92 -21.64
C GLY A 171 -7.06 1.44 -23.09
N ASP A 172 -6.03 0.66 -23.42
CA ASP A 172 -5.82 0.13 -24.78
C ASP A 172 -6.77 -1.02 -25.10
N ASP A 173 -6.79 -1.45 -26.37
CA ASP A 173 -7.49 -2.66 -26.81
C ASP A 173 -6.51 -3.66 -27.46
N PRO A 174 -6.17 -4.78 -26.80
CA PRO A 174 -6.68 -5.19 -25.49
C PRO A 174 -6.02 -4.44 -24.31
N GLU A 175 -6.76 -4.24 -23.22
CA GLU A 175 -6.19 -3.75 -21.96
C GLU A 175 -5.18 -4.78 -21.41
N LEU A 176 -4.05 -4.28 -20.90
CA LEU A 176 -2.95 -5.11 -20.38
C LEU A 176 -2.81 -5.00 -18.86
N THR A 177 -2.19 -6.02 -18.24
CA THR A 177 -1.61 -5.93 -16.90
C THR A 177 -0.11 -6.12 -16.99
N GLY A 178 0.64 -5.66 -15.98
CA GLY A 178 2.09 -5.84 -15.94
C GLY A 178 2.85 -4.55 -16.28
N GLU A 179 2.18 -3.43 -16.43
CA GLU A 179 2.82 -2.16 -16.66
C GLU A 179 3.22 -1.44 -15.35
N ALA A 180 4.38 -0.80 -15.38
CA ALA A 180 4.85 0.05 -14.30
C ALA A 180 5.70 1.20 -14.86
N SER A 181 5.81 2.26 -14.05
CA SER A 181 6.71 3.39 -14.32
C SER A 181 8.11 2.94 -14.74
N TRP A 182 8.73 3.68 -15.65
CA TRP A 182 10.14 3.52 -16.03
C TRP A 182 11.07 3.34 -14.83
N LEU A 183 10.83 4.06 -13.73
CA LEU A 183 11.59 3.92 -12.49
C LEU A 183 11.50 2.51 -11.88
N ILE A 184 10.30 1.95 -11.72
CA ILE A 184 10.13 0.59 -11.17
C ILE A 184 10.74 -0.44 -12.12
N ALA A 185 10.46 -0.32 -13.43
CA ALA A 185 10.95 -1.23 -14.45
C ALA A 185 12.47 -1.39 -14.41
N ARG A 186 13.18 -0.27 -14.43
CA ARG A 186 14.64 -0.26 -14.40
C ARG A 186 15.24 -0.53 -13.03
N THR A 187 14.45 -0.42 -11.96
CA THR A 187 14.87 -0.85 -10.62
C THR A 187 14.84 -2.37 -10.49
N CYS A 188 13.81 -3.01 -11.06
CA CYS A 188 13.71 -4.45 -11.09
C CYS A 188 14.72 -5.09 -12.04
N PHE A 189 14.83 -4.57 -13.26
CA PHE A 189 15.61 -5.16 -14.34
C PHE A 189 16.63 -4.17 -14.94
N PRO A 190 17.62 -3.71 -14.16
CA PRO A 190 18.56 -2.66 -14.59
C PRO A 190 19.39 -3.03 -15.82
N ASP A 191 19.64 -4.32 -16.03
CA ASP A 191 20.53 -4.84 -17.08
C ASP A 191 19.79 -5.23 -18.36
N GLU A 192 18.45 -5.18 -18.38
CA GLU A 192 17.66 -5.60 -19.54
C GLU A 192 17.46 -4.49 -20.58
N GLY A 193 17.84 -3.25 -20.26
CA GLY A 193 17.69 -2.12 -21.17
C GLY A 193 16.23 -1.77 -21.46
N LEU A 194 15.36 -1.93 -20.46
CA LEU A 194 13.93 -1.66 -20.58
C LEU A 194 13.65 -0.20 -20.95
N ASN A 195 12.64 -0.02 -21.78
CA ASN A 195 12.15 1.26 -22.31
C ASN A 195 10.70 1.10 -22.83
N GLY A 196 10.08 2.16 -23.36
CA GLY A 196 8.67 2.12 -23.78
C GLY A 196 8.34 1.13 -24.91
N ALA A 197 9.34 0.58 -25.61
CA ALA A 197 9.15 -0.47 -26.62
C ALA A 197 9.65 -1.85 -26.17
N LYS A 198 10.14 -1.98 -24.93
CA LYS A 198 10.75 -3.21 -24.43
C LYS A 198 10.55 -3.35 -22.92
N GLY A 199 9.65 -4.25 -22.55
CA GLY A 199 9.50 -4.77 -21.19
C GLY A 199 10.32 -6.03 -20.90
N HIS A 200 10.26 -6.46 -19.66
CA HIS A 200 10.67 -7.78 -19.20
C HIS A 200 9.55 -8.77 -19.49
N VAL A 201 9.83 -9.89 -20.16
CA VAL A 201 8.80 -10.80 -20.72
C VAL A 201 8.32 -11.88 -19.75
N ALA A 202 9.14 -12.28 -18.77
CA ALA A 202 8.74 -13.39 -17.91
C ALA A 202 7.68 -12.94 -16.90
N ALA A 203 6.61 -13.73 -16.76
CA ALA A 203 5.56 -13.48 -15.77
C ALA A 203 6.01 -13.90 -14.35
N ASP A 204 7.00 -13.20 -13.79
CA ASP A 204 7.61 -13.50 -12.49
C ASP A 204 7.57 -12.33 -11.50
N VAL A 205 6.90 -11.25 -11.88
CA VAL A 205 6.74 -10.04 -11.07
C VAL A 205 5.42 -10.09 -10.33
N THR A 206 5.46 -9.94 -9.00
CA THR A 206 4.25 -9.84 -8.18
C THR A 206 3.88 -8.39 -7.95
N TYR A 207 2.65 -8.03 -8.31
CA TYR A 207 2.07 -6.73 -8.07
C TYR A 207 1.09 -6.82 -6.91
N ILE A 208 1.07 -5.78 -6.07
CA ILE A 208 0.18 -5.66 -4.93
C ILE A 208 -0.34 -4.22 -4.91
N VAL A 209 -1.65 -4.05 -4.79
CA VAL A 209 -2.26 -2.74 -4.57
C VAL A 209 -3.06 -2.78 -3.28
N PHE A 210 -2.70 -1.91 -2.33
CA PHE A 210 -3.41 -1.82 -1.06
C PHE A 210 -4.72 -1.06 -1.26
N THR A 211 -5.80 -1.58 -0.72
CA THR A 211 -7.15 -1.10 -1.04
C THR A 211 -7.74 -0.18 0.02
N GLY A 212 -8.73 0.61 -0.40
CA GLY A 212 -9.48 1.54 0.44
C GLY A 212 -8.77 2.86 0.72
N LYS A 213 -9.52 3.81 1.29
CA LYS A 213 -9.07 5.20 1.53
C LYS A 213 -7.82 5.29 2.41
N ASN A 214 -7.67 4.35 3.36
CA ASN A 214 -6.51 4.26 4.24
C ASN A 214 -5.24 3.76 3.54
N ALA A 215 -5.33 3.41 2.26
CA ALA A 215 -4.21 3.11 1.38
C ALA A 215 -3.91 4.22 0.36
N VAL A 216 -4.66 5.34 0.30
CA VAL A 216 -4.35 6.48 -0.60
C VAL A 216 -3.20 7.34 -0.10
N LEU A 217 -2.16 7.55 -0.90
CA LEU A 217 -1.06 8.44 -0.56
C LEU A 217 -1.51 9.90 -0.61
N SER A 218 -1.22 10.68 0.44
CA SER A 218 -1.67 12.08 0.52
C SER A 218 -0.97 12.99 -0.48
N SER A 219 -1.67 14.04 -0.93
CA SER A 219 -1.12 15.09 -1.81
C SER A 219 0.05 15.89 -1.21
N ARG A 220 0.29 15.77 0.10
CA ARG A 220 1.47 16.34 0.77
C ARG A 220 2.77 15.58 0.45
N ALA A 221 2.66 14.33 0.03
CA ALA A 221 3.79 13.52 -0.40
C ALA A 221 3.87 13.47 -1.93
N LEU A 222 2.72 13.30 -2.60
CA LEU A 222 2.61 13.22 -4.05
C LEU A 222 2.00 14.49 -4.62
N GLY A 223 2.79 15.24 -5.39
CA GLY A 223 2.29 16.38 -6.16
C GLY A 223 1.69 15.93 -7.50
N LYS A 224 1.34 16.89 -8.35
CA LYS A 224 0.81 16.63 -9.70
C LYS A 224 1.77 15.81 -10.58
N HIS A 225 3.08 15.98 -10.39
CA HIS A 225 4.13 15.41 -11.23
C HIS A 225 5.10 14.51 -10.47
N TYR A 226 5.34 14.77 -9.18
CA TYR A 226 6.49 14.22 -8.46
C TYR A 226 6.13 13.69 -7.08
N LEU A 227 6.85 12.68 -6.63
CA LEU A 227 6.82 12.18 -5.26
C LEU A 227 7.87 12.92 -4.41
N THR A 228 7.42 13.95 -3.72
CA THR A 228 8.31 14.83 -2.94
C THR A 228 8.72 14.27 -1.59
N ASN A 229 8.06 13.22 -1.08
CA ASN A 229 8.35 12.65 0.25
C ASN A 229 8.29 11.12 0.25
N PHE A 230 9.44 10.52 -0.03
CA PHE A 230 9.65 9.07 -0.05
C PHE A 230 9.57 8.43 1.33
N THR A 231 9.91 9.15 2.40
CA THR A 231 9.70 8.63 3.78
C THR A 231 8.23 8.36 4.04
N THR A 232 7.31 9.21 3.55
CA THR A 232 5.87 8.97 3.69
C THR A 232 5.42 7.77 2.89
N LEU A 233 5.90 7.60 1.64
CA LEU A 233 5.62 6.39 0.85
C LEU A 233 6.10 5.13 1.58
N ARG A 234 7.38 5.08 1.96
CA ARG A 234 7.98 3.91 2.63
C ARG A 234 7.31 3.58 3.95
N THR A 235 7.13 4.57 4.84
CA THR A 235 6.49 4.35 6.14
C THR A 235 5.10 3.76 5.99
N ARG A 236 4.35 4.22 4.98
CA ARG A 236 3.00 3.74 4.73
C ARG A 236 2.98 2.37 4.06
N GLY A 237 3.86 2.14 3.10
CA GLY A 237 4.10 0.84 2.48
C GLY A 237 4.49 -0.21 3.52
N ASP A 238 5.49 0.05 4.35
CA ASP A 238 5.96 -0.85 5.41
C ASP A 238 4.83 -1.18 6.40
N LYS A 239 4.03 -0.19 6.79
CA LYS A 239 2.87 -0.39 7.66
C LYS A 239 1.81 -1.29 7.02
N LEU A 240 1.50 -1.08 5.75
CA LEU A 240 0.50 -1.85 5.02
C LEU A 240 0.98 -3.28 4.72
N ALA A 241 2.21 -3.44 4.24
CA ALA A 241 2.83 -4.73 3.96
C ALA A 241 3.06 -5.54 5.25
N GLY A 242 3.48 -4.90 6.34
CA GLY A 242 3.62 -5.56 7.63
C GLY A 242 2.27 -6.04 8.20
N ALA A 243 1.21 -5.25 8.01
CA ALA A 243 -0.14 -5.67 8.39
C ALA A 243 -0.64 -6.85 7.53
N LEU A 244 -0.43 -6.80 6.22
CA LEU A 244 -0.73 -7.90 5.29
C LEU A 244 0.01 -9.18 5.72
N ALA A 245 1.33 -9.10 5.90
CA ALA A 245 2.15 -10.22 6.34
C ALA A 245 1.69 -10.81 7.68
N SER A 246 1.25 -9.97 8.61
CA SER A 246 0.71 -10.42 9.90
C SER A 246 -0.54 -11.28 9.72
N HIS A 247 -1.43 -10.96 8.77
CA HIS A 247 -2.60 -11.79 8.45
C HIS A 247 -2.21 -13.10 7.75
N LEU A 248 -1.20 -13.06 6.87
CA LEU A 248 -0.71 -14.25 6.15
C LEU A 248 0.04 -15.25 7.04
N GLY A 249 0.66 -14.77 8.12
CA GLY A 249 1.39 -15.58 9.10
C GLY A 249 0.54 -16.15 10.24
N LEU A 250 -0.76 -15.84 10.31
CA LEU A 250 -1.66 -16.39 11.32
C LEU A 250 -2.28 -17.70 10.81
N PRO A 251 -1.99 -18.85 11.42
CA PRO A 251 -2.77 -20.05 11.16
C PRO A 251 -4.19 -19.86 11.73
N GLY A 252 -5.19 -19.70 10.85
CA GLY A 252 -6.59 -19.99 11.15
C GLY A 252 -7.53 -18.82 11.47
N GLU A 253 -7.81 -17.94 10.49
CA GLU A 253 -9.03 -17.11 10.52
C GLU A 253 -10.18 -17.71 9.69
N THR A 254 -10.19 -19.04 9.52
CA THR A 254 -11.40 -19.80 9.19
C THR A 254 -12.24 -19.98 10.46
N ALA A 255 -13.42 -19.35 10.47
CA ALA A 255 -14.55 -19.63 11.36
C ALA A 255 -14.20 -19.74 12.85
N ARG A 256 -14.21 -18.61 13.56
CA ARG A 256 -14.38 -18.63 15.01
C ARG A 256 -15.74 -19.29 15.31
N PRO A 257 -15.81 -20.42 16.06
CA PRO A 257 -17.09 -20.97 16.46
C PRO A 257 -17.78 -19.93 17.34
N ARG A 258 -19.02 -19.58 16.99
CA ARG A 258 -19.92 -18.84 17.87
C ARG A 258 -20.08 -19.70 19.12
N VAL A 259 -19.39 -19.33 20.20
CA VAL A 259 -19.67 -19.87 21.53
C VAL A 259 -21.07 -19.39 21.88
N THR A 260 -22.05 -20.25 21.65
CA THR A 260 -23.39 -20.12 22.23
C THR A 260 -23.24 -20.32 23.72
N SER A 261 -23.18 -19.22 24.46
CA SER A 261 -23.36 -19.24 25.91
C SER A 261 -24.84 -19.57 26.19
N SER A 262 -25.14 -20.85 26.35
CA SER A 262 -26.36 -21.26 27.04
C SER A 262 -26.21 -20.95 28.53
N PRO A 263 -27.24 -20.39 29.18
CA PRO A 263 -27.16 -20.02 30.59
C PRO A 263 -27.18 -21.28 31.46
N VAL A 264 -26.17 -21.40 32.32
CA VAL A 264 -26.14 -22.36 33.42
C VAL A 264 -27.16 -21.90 34.46
N ALA A 265 -28.08 -22.79 34.81
CA ALA A 265 -29.04 -22.62 35.89
C ALA A 265 -28.32 -22.66 37.25
N THR A 266 -28.45 -21.58 38.01
CA THR A 266 -28.09 -21.55 39.43
C THR A 266 -29.37 -21.38 40.24
N THR A 267 -29.73 -22.45 40.95
CA THR A 267 -30.81 -22.52 41.91
C THR A 267 -30.30 -21.95 43.24
N GLU A 268 -30.75 -20.77 43.65
CA GLU A 268 -30.59 -20.34 45.05
C GLU A 268 -31.81 -19.55 45.54
N THR A 269 -31.95 -19.64 46.85
CA THR A 269 -33.19 -19.74 47.60
C THR A 269 -33.74 -18.38 48.00
N LYS A 270 -35.06 -18.30 47.95
CA LYS A 270 -35.95 -17.20 48.36
C LYS A 270 -35.71 -16.82 49.84
N THR A 271 -35.47 -15.54 50.11
CA THR A 271 -35.85 -14.89 51.38
C THR A 271 -36.36 -13.49 51.07
N ALA A 272 -37.56 -13.19 51.54
CA ALA A 272 -38.29 -11.96 51.30
C ALA A 272 -37.98 -10.92 52.40
N SER A 273 -37.95 -9.65 52.01
CA SER A 273 -38.59 -8.58 52.79
C SER A 273 -38.79 -7.32 51.94
N ALA A 274 -39.92 -6.66 52.16
CA ALA A 274 -40.45 -5.46 51.51
C ALA A 274 -39.62 -4.19 51.85
N THR A 275 -39.74 -3.00 51.23
CA THR A 275 -40.91 -2.20 50.81
C THR A 275 -40.48 -1.01 49.92
N GLU A 276 -41.42 -0.57 49.08
CA GLU A 276 -41.77 0.81 48.72
C GLU A 276 -41.07 1.62 47.59
N ASP A 277 -41.98 2.29 46.87
CA ASP A 277 -41.90 3.05 45.63
C ASP A 277 -41.06 4.33 45.68
N ALA A 278 -40.45 4.71 44.54
CA ALA A 278 -40.84 5.92 43.78
C ALA A 278 -39.77 6.34 42.73
N ALA A 279 -40.28 6.55 41.51
CA ALA A 279 -39.95 7.57 40.50
C ALA A 279 -38.48 7.91 40.14
N SER A 280 -38.17 7.73 38.84
CA SER A 280 -37.05 8.37 38.13
C SER A 280 -37.16 9.89 38.08
N PRO A 281 -36.02 10.60 37.95
CA PRO A 281 -35.77 11.37 36.72
C PRO A 281 -34.33 11.20 36.19
N PRO A 282 -34.05 11.64 34.94
CA PRO A 282 -32.81 11.33 34.25
C PRO A 282 -31.68 12.26 34.71
N ASN A 283 -30.44 11.76 34.70
CA ASN A 283 -29.31 12.68 34.68
C ASN A 283 -28.14 12.10 33.89
N TYR A 284 -27.65 13.00 33.07
CA TYR A 284 -26.64 12.92 32.04
C TYR A 284 -25.26 13.03 32.72
N GLU A 285 -24.33 12.24 32.19
CA GLU A 285 -22.85 12.30 32.29
C GLU A 285 -22.15 12.43 33.66
N ALA A 286 -21.14 11.57 33.86
CA ALA A 286 -19.77 12.04 34.08
C ALA A 286 -18.75 10.89 34.07
N CYS A 287 -17.50 11.30 33.75
CA CYS A 287 -16.20 10.62 33.85
C CYS A 287 -15.67 10.08 32.52
N SER A 288 -14.44 10.36 32.10
CA SER A 288 -13.37 11.17 32.69
C SER A 288 -12.17 11.08 31.75
N TRP A 289 -11.62 12.21 31.31
CA TRP A 289 -10.20 12.32 30.99
C TRP A 289 -9.77 13.77 31.13
N ALA A 290 -8.68 13.94 31.89
CA ALA A 290 -8.07 15.20 32.25
C ALA A 290 -7.01 15.58 31.22
N ASP A 291 -6.89 16.91 31.00
CA ASP A 291 -5.71 17.69 30.60
C ASP A 291 -5.08 17.37 29.23
N GLN A 292 -4.73 18.29 28.33
CA GLN A 292 -4.65 19.74 28.25
C GLN A 292 -4.41 20.05 26.75
N ASP A 293 -5.14 21.00 26.16
CA ASP A 293 -4.58 22.10 25.34
C ASP A 293 -5.70 22.89 24.63
N GLU A 294 -5.49 24.19 24.59
CA GLU A 294 -6.45 25.26 24.35
C GLU A 294 -7.00 25.34 22.90
N GLY A 295 -8.30 25.65 22.76
CA GLY A 295 -8.81 26.41 21.60
C GLY A 295 -10.03 25.85 20.84
N ALA A 296 -11.23 26.30 21.25
CA ALA A 296 -12.47 26.49 20.45
C ALA A 296 -13.22 25.25 19.89
N THR A 297 -14.25 24.77 20.62
CA THR A 297 -15.72 24.97 20.42
C THR A 297 -16.37 24.20 19.26
N CYS A 298 -16.97 23.05 19.61
CA CYS A 298 -18.05 22.42 18.84
C CYS A 298 -19.37 23.13 19.18
N SER A 299 -20.07 23.66 18.18
CA SER A 299 -21.49 24.01 18.24
C SER A 299 -22.26 22.87 17.57
N SER A 300 -23.25 22.33 18.27
CA SER A 300 -24.31 21.50 17.72
C SER A 300 -25.62 22.09 18.23
N ASP A 301 -26.23 22.95 17.42
CA ASP A 301 -27.64 23.28 17.56
C ASP A 301 -28.41 22.40 16.56
N ASP A 302 -29.14 21.44 17.11
CA ASP A 302 -30.28 20.82 16.44
C ASP A 302 -31.47 21.81 16.55
N ASP A 303 -31.85 22.38 15.41
CA ASP A 303 -33.23 22.68 14.99
C ASP A 303 -33.31 22.56 13.45
#